data_AF-A0A7W0UDN5-F1
#
_entry.id   AF-A0A7W0UDN5-F1
#
_cell.length_a   1.000
_cell.length_b   1.000
_cell.length_c   1.000
_cell.angle_alpha   90.00
_cell.angle_beta   90.00
_cell.angle_gamma   90.00
#
_symmetry.space_group_name_H-M   'P 1'
#
loop_
_entity.id
_entity.type
_entity.pdbx_description
1 polymer ?
#
loop_
_entity_poly.entity_id
_entity_poly.type
_entity_poly.pdbx_seq_one_letter_code
_entity_poly.pdbx_strand_id
1 'polypeptide(L)' 'MPDEITCLIVDDHEVVREGLRLSLSRASHIRVIGEASDG' A
#
# COMPACT_ATOMS: atom_id res chain seq x y z
N MET A 1 -7.93 -6.57 19.51
CA MET A 1 -8.08 -6.54 18.05
C MET A 1 -6.67 -6.64 17.49
N PRO A 2 -6.39 -7.41 16.43
CA PRO A 2 -5.06 -7.36 15.83
C PRO A 2 -4.75 -5.91 15.44
N ASP A 3 -3.55 -5.43 15.76
CA ASP A 3 -3.16 -4.05 15.47
C ASP A 3 -3.15 -3.82 13.96
N GLU A 4 -3.92 -2.84 13.48
CA GLU A 4 -3.99 -2.47 12.05
C GLU A 4 -2.73 -1.67 11.66
N ILE A 5 -2.03 -2.11 10.62
CA ILE A 5 -0.86 -1.42 10.07
C ILE A 5 -1.34 -0.46 8.98
N THR A 6 -1.22 0.85 9.21
CA THR A 6 -1.51 1.88 8.22
C THR A 6 -0.25 2.23 7.42
N CYS A 7 -0.30 2.17 6.10
CA CYS A 7 0.84 2.47 5.25
C CYS A 7 0.50 3.35 4.03
N LEU A 8 1.52 4.05 3.53
CA LEU A 8 1.52 4.81 2.28
C LEU A 8 2.42 4.07 1.27
N ILE A 9 1.98 3.94 0.01
CA ILE A 9 2.82 3.40 -1.05
C ILE A 9 3.52 4.55 -1.76
N VAL A 10 4.85 4.50 -1.86
CA VAL A 10 5.66 5.51 -2.56
C VAL A 10 6.55 4.80 -3.57
N ASP A 11 6.29 5.04 -4.85
CA ASP A 11 7.10 4.51 -5.96
C ASP A 11 6.82 5.35 -7.23
N ASP A 12 7.86 5.65 -7.99
CA ASP A 12 7.78 6.45 -9.22
C ASP A 12 7.18 5.68 -10.41
N HIS A 13 7.01 4.36 -10.29
CA HIS A 13 6.44 3.51 -11.33
C HIS A 13 5.03 3.01 -10.96
N GLU A 14 4.05 3.33 -11.81
CA GLU A 14 2.64 2.95 -11.63
C GLU A 14 2.43 1.44 -11.47
N VAL A 15 3.11 0.63 -12.29
CA VAL A 15 3.01 -0.84 -12.26
C VAL A 15 3.45 -1.41 -10.90
N VAL A 16 4.44 -0.80 -10.26
CA VAL A 16 4.92 -1.23 -8.94
C VAL A 16 3.88 -0.92 -7.88
N ARG A 17 3.31 0.29 -7.88
CA ARG A 17 2.24 0.67 -6.93
C ARG A 17 1.02 -0.23 -7.05
N GLU A 18 0.59 -0.55 -8.27
CA GLU A 18 -0.52 -1.48 -8.50
C GLU A 18 -0.22 -2.87 -7.95
N GLY A 19 0.97 -3.41 -8.22
CA GLY A 19 1.41 -4.71 -7.71
C GLY A 19 1.49 -4.76 -6.17
N LEU A 20 1.98 -3.68 -5.54
CA LEU A 20 2.01 -3.55 -4.08
C LEU A 20 0.60 -3.49 -3.50
N ARG A 21 -0.30 -2.69 -4.08
CA ARG A 21 -1.70 -2.61 -3.63
C ARG A 21 -2.41 -3.96 -3.71
N LEU A 22 -2.26 -4.68 -4.83
CA LEU A 22 -2.81 -6.03 -5.00
C LEU A 22 -2.24 -7.02 -3.98
N SER A 23 -0.95 -6.96 -3.70
CA SER A 23 -0.29 -7.83 -2.73
C SER A 23 -0.74 -7.53 -1.30
N LEU A 24 -0.76 -6.24 -0.91
CA LEU A 24 -1.13 -5.80 0.44
C LEU A 24 -2.63 -5.98 0.73
N SER A 25 -3.50 -5.89 -0.28
CA SER A 25 -4.94 -6.15 -0.13
C SER A 25 -5.28 -7.57 0.35
N ARG A 26 -4.34 -8.52 0.22
CA ARG A 26 -4.50 -9.90 0.72
C ARG A 26 -4.24 -10.02 2.21
N ALA A 27 -3.64 -9.01 2.84
CA ALA A 27 -3.38 -8.96 4.27
C ALA A 27 -4.45 -8.12 4.98
N SER A 28 -5.38 -8.78 5.66
CA SER A 28 -6.54 -8.13 6.31
C SER A 28 -6.20 -7.17 7.46
N HIS A 29 -4.94 -7.16 7.91
CA HIS A 29 -4.44 -6.28 8.97
C HIS A 29 -3.63 -5.10 8.43
N ILE A 30 -3.58 -4.92 7.10
CA ILE A 30 -2.89 -3.80 6.45
C ILE A 30 -3.91 -2.90 5.76
N ARG A 31 -3.78 -1.60 6.00
CA ARG A 31 -4.60 -0.55 5.40
C ARG A 31 -3.72 0.44 4.66
N VAL A 32 -3.82 0.44 3.32
CA VAL A 32 -3.18 1.46 2.48
C VAL A 32 -4.04 2.72 2.52
N ILE A 33 -3.45 3.85 2.92
CA ILE A 33 -4.16 5.13 3.06
C ILE A 33 -3.89 6.14 1.95
N GLY A 34 -2.99 5.81 1.02
CA GLY A 34 -2.68 6.64 -0.13
C GLY A 34 -1.51 6.10 -0.94
N GLU A 35 -1.24 6.81 -2.03
CA GLU A 35 -0.10 6.56 -2.92
C GLU A 35 0.58 7.91 -3.22
N ALA A 36 1.90 7.88 -3.39
CA ALA A 36 2.68 9.01 -3.91
C ALA A 36 3.59 8.54 -5.05
N SER A 37 3.63 9.30 -6.14
CA SER A 37 4.49 9.06 -7.30
C SER A 37 5.79 9.86 -7.27
N ASP A 38 5.83 10.87 -6.40
CA ASP A 38 6.92 11.83 -6.24
C ASP A 38 6.86 12.40 -4.82
N GLY A 39 7.90 13.15 -4.45
CA GLY A 39 8.04 13.83 -3.17
C GLY A 39 8.12 15.34 -3.33
#